data_AF-A0A2A6P1I5-F1
#
_entry.id   AF-A0A2A6P1I5-F1
#
_cell.length_a   1.000
_cell.length_b   1.000
_cell.length_c   1.000
_cell.angle_alpha   90.00
_cell.angle_beta   90.00
_cell.angle_gamma   90.00
#
_symmetry.space_group_name_H-M   'P 1'
#
loop_
_entity.id
_entity.type
_entity.pdbx_description
1 polymer ?
#
loop_
_entity_poly.entity_id
_entity_poly.type
_entity_poly.pdbx_seq_one_letter_code
_entity_poly.pdbx_strand_id
1 'polypeptide(L)'
;MHQAQPAEQPEPAEHVWFSKAFLDVGAERRRQIEAEGFDYQHDDAHNKGELAFAGIAYLMAAVNPNAAYAWWPWSLDWFKPGSIRRMLVKAAALIIAEIERRDRAEIRP
;
A
#
# COMPACT_ATOMS: atom_id res chain seq x y z
N MET A 1 55.08 -4.79 -23.39
CA MET A 1 54.25 -4.43 -22.21
C MET A 1 52.94 -3.86 -22.73
N HIS A 2 51.90 -4.69 -22.83
CA HIS A 2 50.54 -4.23 -23.12
C HIS A 2 49.81 -4.21 -21.77
N GLN A 3 49.50 -3.03 -21.25
CA GLN A 3 48.63 -2.92 -20.09
C GLN A 3 47.20 -3.18 -20.58
N ALA A 4 46.57 -4.22 -20.04
CA ALA A 4 45.14 -4.44 -20.21
C ALA A 4 44.39 -3.33 -19.45
N GLN A 5 43.48 -2.64 -20.12
CA GLN A 5 42.53 -1.76 -19.44
C GLN A 5 41.62 -2.60 -18.54
N PRO A 6 41.33 -2.16 -17.31
CA PRO A 6 40.40 -2.85 -16.44
C PRO A 6 39.01 -2.84 -17.07
N ALA A 7 38.31 -3.99 -17.00
CA ALA A 7 36.94 -4.10 -17.48
C ALA A 7 36.05 -3.09 -16.77
N GLU A 8 35.41 -2.23 -17.56
CA GLU A 8 34.41 -1.27 -17.08
C GLU A 8 33.25 -2.08 -16.48
N GLN A 9 33.08 -1.99 -15.16
CA GLN A 9 31.97 -2.65 -14.48
C GLN A 9 30.67 -2.01 -14.99
N PRO A 10 29.64 -2.80 -15.37
CA PRO A 10 28.38 -2.21 -15.79
C PRO A 10 27.83 -1.35 -14.66
N GLU A 11 27.56 -0.07 -14.97
CA GLU A 11 26.82 0.86 -14.11
C GLU A 11 25.60 0.12 -13.51
N PRO A 12 25.39 0.16 -12.18
CA PRO A 12 24.27 -0.53 -11.56
C PRO A 12 22.98 -0.04 -12.21
N ALA A 13 22.23 -0.95 -12.83
CA ALA A 13 20.99 -0.64 -13.54
C ALA A 13 20.16 0.36 -12.71
N GLU A 14 19.91 1.55 -13.28
CA GLU A 14 19.26 2.66 -12.59
C GLU A 14 18.05 2.14 -11.81
N HIS A 15 18.12 2.23 -10.48
CA HIS A 15 17.01 1.87 -9.61
C HIS A 15 15.84 2.81 -9.92
N VAL A 16 14.86 2.34 -10.70
CA VAL A 16 13.67 3.13 -11.01
C VAL A 16 12.76 3.11 -9.79
N TRP A 17 12.94 4.11 -8.90
CA TRP A 17 12.11 4.32 -7.72
C TRP A 17 10.61 4.38 -8.06
N PHE A 18 10.27 4.90 -9.24
CA PHE A 18 8.90 4.95 -9.78
C PHE A 18 8.55 3.71 -10.62
N SER A 19 8.66 2.54 -10.03
CA SER A 19 8.20 1.31 -10.68
C SER A 19 6.68 1.34 -10.96
N LYS A 20 6.21 0.49 -11.89
CA LYS A 20 4.75 0.28 -12.08
C LYS A 20 4.05 -0.05 -10.76
N ALA A 21 4.72 -0.80 -9.87
CA ALA A 21 4.15 -1.15 -8.58
C ALA A 21 3.88 0.07 -7.71
N PHE A 22 4.82 1.01 -7.64
CA PHE A 22 4.68 2.27 -6.92
C PHE A 22 3.53 3.11 -7.49
N LEU A 23 3.48 3.25 -8.82
CA LEU A 23 2.41 4.00 -9.51
C LEU A 23 1.03 3.41 -9.26
N ASP A 24 0.89 2.09 -9.33
CA ASP A 24 -0.39 1.40 -9.09
C ASP A 24 -0.88 1.60 -7.64
N VAL A 25 0.03 1.63 -6.65
CA VAL A 25 -0.32 1.89 -5.24
C VAL A 25 -0.80 3.32 -5.05
N GLY A 26 -0.09 4.30 -5.62
CA GLY A 26 -0.55 5.70 -5.60
C GLY A 26 -1.90 5.89 -6.30
N ALA A 27 -2.11 5.20 -7.43
CA ALA A 27 -3.38 5.23 -8.14
C ALA A 27 -4.54 4.64 -7.32
N GLU A 28 -4.32 3.54 -6.59
CA GLU A 28 -5.34 2.97 -5.70
C GLU A 28 -5.61 3.88 -4.50
N ARG A 29 -4.58 4.50 -3.91
CA ARG A 29 -4.78 5.48 -2.82
C ARG A 29 -5.64 6.65 -3.30
N ARG A 30 -5.34 7.19 -4.48
CA ARG A 30 -6.16 8.23 -5.12
C ARG A 30 -7.60 7.76 -5.35
N ARG A 31 -7.79 6.53 -5.86
CA ARG A 31 -9.13 5.96 -6.09
C ARG A 31 -9.95 5.83 -4.79
N GLN A 32 -9.32 5.44 -3.68
CA GLN A 32 -9.98 5.39 -2.37
C GLN A 32 -10.50 6.77 -1.95
N ILE A 33 -9.71 7.82 -2.15
CA ILE A 33 -10.11 9.20 -1.85
C ILE A 33 -11.21 9.67 -2.81
N GLU A 34 -10.96 9.60 -4.13
CA GLU A 34 -11.80 10.26 -5.13
C GLU A 34 -13.09 9.48 -5.46
N ALA A 35 -13.03 8.16 -5.49
CA ALA A 35 -14.16 7.33 -5.92
C ALA A 35 -14.96 6.75 -4.75
N GLU A 36 -14.31 6.47 -3.61
CA GLU A 36 -14.99 5.91 -2.43
C GLU A 36 -15.28 6.96 -1.35
N GLY A 37 -14.72 8.17 -1.48
CA GLY A 37 -14.89 9.25 -0.50
C GLY A 37 -14.11 9.04 0.80
N PHE A 38 -13.09 8.18 0.78
CA PHE A 38 -12.21 7.94 1.94
C PHE A 38 -11.12 9.02 2.01
N ASP A 39 -11.57 10.26 2.25
CA ASP A 39 -10.70 11.42 2.40
C ASP A 39 -9.91 11.40 3.72
N TYR A 40 -9.10 12.43 3.95
CA TYR A 40 -8.25 12.50 5.14
C TYR A 40 -9.06 12.61 6.43
N GLN A 41 -10.21 13.26 6.41
CA GLN A 41 -11.11 13.38 7.56
C GLN A 41 -11.75 12.04 7.90
N HIS A 42 -12.18 11.29 6.88
CA HIS A 42 -12.64 9.91 7.02
C HIS A 42 -11.56 9.05 7.68
N ASP A 43 -10.34 9.10 7.16
CA ASP A 43 -9.22 8.30 7.68
C ASP A 43 -8.87 8.68 9.12
N ASP A 44 -8.91 9.98 9.46
CA ASP A 44 -8.66 10.47 10.82
C ASP A 44 -9.71 9.99 11.84
N ALA A 45 -10.93 9.67 11.40
CA ALA A 45 -11.97 9.10 12.25
C ALA A 45 -11.69 7.63 12.61
N HIS A 46 -10.83 6.93 11.85
CA HIS A 46 -10.42 5.53 12.08
C HIS A 46 -9.10 5.45 12.84
N ASN A 47 -9.13 5.85 14.12
CA ASN A 47 -7.93 6.04 14.93
C ASN A 47 -7.53 4.85 15.82
N LYS A 48 -8.22 3.72 15.72
CA LYS A 48 -7.92 2.49 16.49
C LYS A 48 -7.13 1.46 15.67
N GLY A 49 -6.59 1.86 14.53
CA GLY A 49 -5.79 1.04 13.64
C GLY A 49 -6.60 0.30 12.58
N GLU A 50 -7.87 0.69 12.35
CA GLU A 50 -8.75 0.04 11.38
C GLU A 50 -8.12 0.05 9.97
N LEU A 51 -7.50 1.15 9.53
CA LEU A 51 -6.82 1.21 8.23
C LEU A 51 -5.70 0.15 8.10
N ALA A 52 -4.91 -0.04 9.16
CA ALA A 52 -3.88 -1.08 9.20
C ALA A 52 -4.49 -2.50 9.18
N PHE A 53 -5.54 -2.73 9.97
CA PHE A 53 -6.25 -4.02 9.98
C PHE A 53 -6.85 -4.35 8.62
N ALA A 54 -7.45 -3.38 7.94
CA ALA A 54 -7.92 -3.53 6.57
C ALA A 54 -6.76 -3.84 5.59
N GLY A 55 -5.60 -3.22 5.79
CA GLY A 55 -4.37 -3.56 5.05
C GLY A 55 -3.95 -5.02 5.25
N ILE A 56 -3.95 -5.50 6.50
CA ILE A 56 -3.67 -6.90 6.85
C ILE A 56 -4.70 -7.82 6.19
N ALA A 57 -5.99 -7.50 6.23
CA ALA A 57 -7.04 -8.31 5.62
C ALA A 57 -6.80 -8.53 4.11
N TYR A 58 -6.45 -7.47 3.37
CA TYR A 58 -6.12 -7.62 1.95
C TYR A 58 -4.80 -8.36 1.71
N LEU A 59 -3.79 -8.18 2.55
CA LEU A 59 -2.56 -8.97 2.49
C LEU A 59 -2.84 -10.45 2.73
N MET A 60 -3.61 -10.78 3.76
CA MET A 60 -4.03 -12.14 4.06
C MET A 60 -4.90 -12.72 2.95
N ALA A 61 -5.77 -11.93 2.33
CA ALA A 61 -6.54 -12.39 1.17
C ALA A 61 -5.64 -12.80 -0.01
N ALA A 62 -4.46 -12.19 -0.14
CA ALA A 62 -3.47 -12.53 -1.17
C ALA A 62 -2.63 -13.77 -0.85
N VAL A 63 -2.44 -14.10 0.43
CA VAL A 63 -1.54 -15.18 0.89
C VAL A 63 -2.31 -16.40 1.39
N ASN A 64 -3.36 -16.19 2.17
CA ASN A 64 -4.24 -17.21 2.74
C ASN A 64 -5.69 -16.66 2.88
N PRO A 65 -6.53 -16.80 1.84
CA PRO A 65 -7.88 -16.21 1.79
C PRO A 65 -8.77 -16.54 2.98
N ASN A 66 -8.62 -17.73 3.57
CA ASN A 66 -9.45 -18.18 4.70
C ASN A 66 -9.20 -17.38 5.98
N ALA A 67 -8.03 -16.77 6.12
CA ALA A 67 -7.67 -15.99 7.30
C ALA A 67 -7.98 -14.49 7.15
N ALA A 68 -8.35 -14.03 5.94
CA ALA A 68 -8.50 -12.61 5.65
C ALA A 68 -9.63 -11.93 6.44
N TYR A 69 -10.76 -12.61 6.57
CA TYR A 69 -11.98 -12.07 7.18
C TYR A 69 -11.81 -11.70 8.66
N ALA A 70 -10.92 -12.41 9.38
CA ALA A 70 -10.65 -12.14 10.79
C ALA A 70 -9.98 -10.79 11.03
N TRP A 71 -9.38 -10.20 10.00
CA TRP A 71 -8.67 -8.92 10.07
C TRP A 71 -9.47 -7.75 9.50
N TRP A 72 -10.60 -8.00 8.84
CA TRP A 72 -11.39 -6.91 8.25
C TRP A 72 -12.16 -6.17 9.35
N PRO A 73 -11.95 -4.86 9.54
CA PRO A 73 -12.48 -4.14 10.71
C PRO A 73 -13.90 -3.59 10.51
N TRP A 74 -14.46 -3.67 9.30
CA TRP A 74 -15.76 -3.11 8.95
C TRP A 74 -16.73 -4.19 8.48
N SER A 75 -17.93 -3.80 8.01
CA SER A 75 -18.87 -4.77 7.42
C SER A 75 -18.23 -5.49 6.21
N LEU A 76 -18.49 -6.79 6.10
CA LEU A 76 -18.00 -7.65 5.02
C LEU A 76 -18.55 -7.23 3.65
N ASP A 77 -19.67 -6.51 3.58
CA ASP A 77 -20.21 -5.99 2.31
C ASP A 77 -19.25 -5.03 1.60
N TRP A 78 -18.35 -4.40 2.36
CA TRP A 78 -17.31 -3.52 1.85
C TRP A 78 -16.01 -4.25 1.50
N PHE A 79 -15.88 -5.52 1.90
CA PHE A 79 -14.69 -6.31 1.61
C PHE A 79 -14.75 -6.87 0.19
N LYS A 80 -13.90 -6.34 -0.70
CA LYS A 80 -13.88 -6.67 -2.13
C LYS A 80 -12.55 -7.33 -2.53
N PRO A 81 -12.29 -8.59 -2.13
CA PRO A 81 -11.11 -9.34 -2.56
C PRO A 81 -11.14 -9.60 -4.08
N GLY A 82 -10.00 -9.94 -4.65
CA GLY A 82 -9.86 -10.12 -6.10
C GLY A 82 -8.57 -10.86 -6.44
N SER A 83 -7.91 -10.47 -7.53
CA SER A 83 -6.59 -11.04 -7.87
C SER A 83 -5.54 -10.72 -6.78
N ILE A 84 -4.58 -11.62 -6.58
CA ILE A 84 -3.44 -11.45 -5.64
C ILE A 84 -2.80 -10.07 -5.81
N ARG A 85 -2.43 -9.69 -7.05
CA ARG A 85 -1.80 -8.39 -7.33
C ARG A 85 -2.65 -7.21 -6.86
N ARG A 86 -3.95 -7.21 -7.17
CA ARG A 86 -4.89 -6.14 -6.76
C ARG A 86 -5.01 -6.04 -5.25
N MET A 87 -5.04 -7.17 -4.55
CA MET A 87 -5.13 -7.19 -3.09
C MET A 87 -3.85 -6.64 -2.45
N LEU A 88 -2.67 -6.99 -2.96
CA LEU A 88 -1.40 -6.39 -2.51
C LEU A 88 -1.36 -4.87 -2.73
N VAL A 89 -1.86 -4.38 -3.87
CA VAL A 89 -1.98 -2.93 -4.14
C VAL A 89 -2.89 -2.25 -3.12
N LYS A 90 -4.07 -2.82 -2.86
CA LYS A 90 -5.01 -2.30 -1.86
C LYS A 90 -4.42 -2.30 -0.45
N ALA A 91 -3.74 -3.38 -0.07
CA ALA A 91 -3.07 -3.49 1.21
C ALA A 91 -2.03 -2.38 1.41
N ALA A 92 -1.16 -2.18 0.41
CA ALA A 92 -0.16 -1.12 0.45
C ALA A 92 -0.79 0.29 0.48
N ALA A 93 -1.86 0.54 -0.30
CA ALA A 93 -2.56 1.82 -0.28
C ALA A 93 -3.20 2.11 1.10
N LEU A 94 -3.76 1.10 1.77
CA LEU A 94 -4.31 1.25 3.13
C LEU A 94 -3.23 1.47 4.19
N ILE A 95 -2.06 0.84 4.03
CA ILE A 95 -0.90 1.11 4.90
C ILE A 95 -0.43 2.56 4.73
N ILE A 96 -0.37 3.07 3.50
CA ILE A 96 -0.08 4.49 3.24
C ILE A 96 -1.13 5.37 3.91
N ALA A 97 -2.42 5.05 3.79
CA ALA A 97 -3.49 5.80 4.44
C ALA A 97 -3.32 5.88 5.97
N GLU A 98 -2.96 4.77 6.62
CA GLU A 98 -2.69 4.75 8.07
C GLU A 98 -1.45 5.57 8.44
N ILE A 99 -0.37 5.51 7.64
CA ILE A 99 0.83 6.32 7.87
C ILE A 99 0.46 7.81 7.74
N GLU A 100 -0.20 8.21 6.65
CA GLU A 100 -0.66 9.59 6.45
C GLU A 100 -1.53 10.09 7.61
N ARG A 101 -2.43 9.23 8.13
CA ARG A 101 -3.26 9.54 9.30
C ARG A 101 -2.42 9.75 10.57
N ARG A 102 -1.40 8.93 10.81
CA ARG A 102 -0.47 9.06 11.94
C ARG A 102 0.36 10.32 11.83
N ASP A 103 0.95 10.58 10.67
CA ASP A 103 1.73 11.76 10.39
C ASP A 103 0.92 13.04 10.67
N ARG A 104 -0.36 13.07 10.23
CA ARG A 104 -1.28 14.18 10.57
C ARG A 104 -1.57 14.29 12.06
N ALA A 105 -1.72 13.17 12.77
CA ALA A 105 -1.98 13.16 14.20
C ALA A 105 -0.77 13.65 15.01
N GLU A 106 0.46 13.37 14.57
CA GLU A 106 1.69 13.85 15.21
C GLU A 106 1.91 15.37 15.07
N ILE A 107 1.38 15.98 14.00
CA ILE A 107 1.47 17.42 13.75
C ILE A 107 0.39 18.21 14.51
N ARG A 108 -0.70 17.57 14.94
CA ARG A 108 -1.77 18.24 15.70
C ARG A 108 -1.30 18.49 17.15
N PRO A 109 -1.32 19.74 17.63
CA PRO A 109 -0.86 20.11 18.98
C PRO A 109 -1.75 19.58 20.11
#